data_AF-A0A3S3CBB6-F1
#
_entry.id   AF-A0A3S3CBB6-F1
#
_cell.length_a   1.000
_cell.length_b   1.000
_cell.length_c   1.000
_cell.angle_alpha   90.00
_cell.angle_beta   90.00
_cell.angle_gamma   90.00
#
_symmetry.space_group_name_H-M   'P 1'
#
loop_
_entity.id
_entity.type
_entity.pdbx_description
1 polymer ?
#
loop_
_entity_poly.entity_id
_entity_poly.type
_entity_poly.pdbx_seq_one_letter_code
_entity_poly.pdbx_strand_id
1 'polypeptide(L)'
;MFRTIFTLSALAAGLLSSSAMAAPTENIAPRSARAANAGGVLVAQNGDFDVYYDARGNRVIVDAETGQVLAIQPPQTRFDRRALRRERLRNLGPVEDDRYYLDDPEDTARLRRRQLEEEGLIVVPPVDEYDPYSDNWVETFPEAPLDDGSYGNDYPEAPQPIKPRTVKRQPLDEASIEPVEPTAPGDQAALPPKIGGKTAIDPSLSLGARQDVAALQVLLDRAGASPGVVDGRFGSNVDKALAAYNEITGSNLRSTDVVGIQAALEQSGGDAFASYSITPEDAAGPYVASVPEDYGQKAQLDRLSYTSVTEALAERFHMDENYLKALNPEANFNRPGTIIKVANFGRLVAEPVARIIADKGKKQVRAYNASGKLIAAYPATIGSADTPSPTGTHAVSRVALDPNYTYNPNINFKQGENNKILTIPPGPNGPVGSVWIALDKPTYGIHGTPDPSKIGKTESHGCVRLTNWDARELAKIVSPGVTVEFID
;
A
#
# COMPACT_ATOMS: atom_id res chain seq x y z
N MET A 1 37.78 47.21 -58.73
CA MET A 1 37.30 45.86 -59.02
C MET A 1 38.38 44.88 -58.61
N PHE A 2 38.03 44.01 -57.64
CA PHE A 2 38.62 42.73 -57.23
C PHE A 2 40.14 42.62 -57.01
N ARG A 3 40.67 41.96 -55.97
CA ARG A 3 40.31 41.46 -54.61
C ARG A 3 41.64 40.78 -54.19
N THR A 4 42.34 41.15 -53.11
CA THR A 4 42.24 40.57 -51.75
C THR A 4 42.15 39.01 -51.74
N ILE A 5 42.86 38.19 -50.95
CA ILE A 5 43.44 38.30 -49.59
C ILE A 5 44.16 36.93 -49.27
N PHE A 6 45.34 36.99 -48.60
CA PHE A 6 45.90 36.14 -47.51
C PHE A 6 45.99 34.57 -47.61
N THR A 7 46.81 33.81 -46.85
CA THR A 7 47.50 33.96 -45.53
C THR A 7 48.53 32.81 -45.32
N LEU A 8 49.57 33.10 -44.53
CA LEU A 8 50.29 32.28 -43.51
C LEU A 8 51.46 31.31 -43.84
N SER A 9 52.65 31.80 -43.45
CA SER A 9 53.83 31.19 -42.78
C SER A 9 53.50 30.16 -41.66
N ALA A 10 54.39 29.31 -41.12
CA ALA A 10 55.80 28.94 -41.33
C ALA A 10 56.05 27.58 -40.62
N LEU A 11 57.04 26.82 -41.11
CA LEU A 11 57.58 25.59 -40.50
C LEU A 11 59.01 25.90 -40.02
N ALA A 12 59.37 25.55 -38.77
CA ALA A 12 60.77 25.39 -38.37
C ALA A 12 60.89 24.46 -37.15
N ALA A 13 61.76 23.48 -37.26
CA ALA A 13 62.09 22.45 -36.28
C ALA A 13 63.53 22.61 -35.77
N GLY A 14 63.82 22.03 -34.59
CA GLY A 14 65.18 21.72 -34.10
C GLY A 14 65.52 22.47 -32.79
N LEU A 15 65.33 21.87 -31.61
CA LEU A 15 66.26 20.99 -30.87
C LEU A 15 67.57 21.67 -30.46
N LEU A 16 67.80 21.79 -29.14
CA LEU A 16 68.91 21.14 -28.41
C LEU A 16 68.80 21.40 -26.89
N SER A 17 69.24 20.40 -26.14
CA SER A 17 69.00 20.13 -24.72
C SER A 17 70.32 20.01 -23.95
N SER A 18 70.39 20.50 -22.70
CA SER A 18 71.19 19.94 -21.56
C SER A 18 70.93 20.79 -20.29
N SER A 19 70.41 20.23 -19.19
CA SER A 19 71.12 19.66 -18.00
C SER A 19 71.87 20.76 -17.18
N ALA A 20 71.77 20.92 -15.85
CA ALA A 20 71.75 19.94 -14.76
C ALA A 20 71.62 20.60 -13.34
N MET A 21 71.20 19.80 -12.33
CA MET A 21 71.52 19.81 -10.87
C MET A 21 71.05 21.00 -9.97
N ALA A 22 70.06 20.83 -9.06
CA ALA A 22 70.08 20.28 -7.67
C ALA A 22 70.49 21.35 -6.61
N ALA A 23 69.90 21.59 -5.42
CA ALA A 23 68.81 21.10 -4.56
C ALA A 23 68.60 22.19 -3.44
N PRO A 24 67.95 22.01 -2.26
CA PRO A 24 66.89 21.09 -1.77
C PRO A 24 65.63 21.89 -1.32
N THR A 25 64.47 21.30 -1.01
CA THR A 25 64.06 20.94 0.37
C THR A 25 62.89 19.96 0.39
N GLU A 26 63.10 18.89 1.18
CA GLU A 26 62.17 18.05 1.97
C GLU A 26 60.73 17.82 1.48
N ASN A 27 60.43 16.65 0.90
CA ASN A 27 60.04 15.39 1.58
C ASN A 27 58.60 15.38 2.10
N ILE A 28 57.66 14.88 1.28
CA ILE A 28 57.17 13.49 1.33
C ILE A 28 56.24 13.28 0.11
N ALA A 29 56.55 12.26 -0.69
CA ALA A 29 55.62 11.55 -1.55
C ALA A 29 56.06 10.07 -1.52
N PRO A 30 55.31 9.10 -2.08
CA PRO A 30 53.86 8.91 -2.12
C PRO A 30 53.50 7.45 -1.71
N ARG A 31 52.22 7.12 -1.49
CA ARG A 31 51.55 5.96 -2.13
C ARG A 31 50.23 5.57 -1.47
N SER A 32 49.35 5.18 -2.38
CA SER A 32 48.34 4.14 -2.31
C SER A 32 46.92 4.66 -2.14
N ALA A 33 46.21 4.59 -3.27
CA ALA A 33 44.82 4.18 -3.27
C ALA A 33 44.71 2.94 -2.38
N ARG A 34 44.11 3.09 -1.20
CA ARG A 34 43.58 2.00 -0.42
C ARG A 34 42.19 2.40 0.06
N ALA A 35 41.23 1.70 -0.53
CA ALA A 35 39.88 1.43 -0.10
C ALA A 35 39.44 2.05 1.24
N ALA A 36 38.43 2.92 1.17
CA ALA A 36 37.42 2.96 2.21
C ALA A 36 36.33 1.96 1.84
N ASN A 37 36.38 0.79 2.47
CA ASN A 37 35.34 -0.23 2.39
C ASN A 37 34.05 0.26 3.09
N ALA A 38 32.98 0.24 2.29
CA ALA A 38 31.74 -0.50 2.56
C ALA A 38 30.91 -0.15 3.81
N GLY A 39 30.15 0.95 3.74
CA GLY A 39 28.80 1.04 4.28
C GLY A 39 27.83 1.24 3.12
N GLY A 40 27.34 0.14 2.54
CA GLY A 40 26.59 0.15 1.29
C GLY A 40 25.38 1.07 1.32
N VAL A 41 25.46 2.17 0.56
CA VAL A 41 24.32 2.96 0.14
C VAL A 41 23.66 2.19 -1.00
N LEU A 42 22.44 1.71 -0.78
CA LEU A 42 21.59 1.17 -1.84
C LEU A 42 20.98 2.36 -2.56
N VAL A 43 21.24 2.47 -3.86
CA VAL A 43 20.61 3.47 -4.72
C VAL A 43 19.47 2.79 -5.45
N ALA A 44 18.23 3.07 -5.04
CA ALA A 44 17.05 2.80 -5.88
C ALA A 44 16.77 4.07 -6.70
N GLN A 45 17.33 4.15 -7.90
CA GLN A 45 17.09 5.29 -8.80
C GLN A 45 15.69 5.18 -9.39
N ASN A 46 14.76 5.96 -8.86
CA ASN A 46 13.53 6.34 -9.57
C ASN A 46 13.63 7.84 -9.80
N GLY A 47 14.19 8.24 -10.96
CA GLY A 47 14.28 9.56 -11.61
C GLY A 47 14.16 10.89 -10.82
N ASP A 48 13.27 10.98 -9.83
CA ASP A 48 12.86 12.18 -9.13
C ASP A 48 13.48 12.33 -7.73
N PHE A 49 13.81 11.23 -7.07
CA PHE A 49 14.47 11.23 -5.76
C PHE A 49 15.35 10.00 -5.56
N ASP A 50 16.45 10.20 -4.85
CA ASP A 50 17.29 9.13 -4.35
C ASP A 50 16.83 8.71 -2.95
N VAL A 51 16.70 7.40 -2.75
CA VAL A 51 16.38 6.82 -1.46
C VAL A 51 17.65 6.28 -0.83
N TYR A 52 18.07 6.91 0.27
CA TYR A 52 19.18 6.44 1.10
C TYR A 52 18.64 5.73 2.34
N TYR A 53 19.41 4.79 2.89
CA TYR A 53 19.14 4.23 4.21
C TYR A 53 20.25 4.66 5.16
N ASP A 54 19.90 5.36 6.25
CA ASP A 54 20.89 5.76 7.26
C ASP A 54 21.36 4.56 8.09
N ALA A 55 22.40 4.74 8.91
CA ALA A 55 22.95 3.67 9.76
C ALA A 55 21.96 3.12 10.81
N ARG A 56 20.83 3.80 11.03
CA ARG A 56 19.74 3.37 11.92
C ARG A 56 18.60 2.69 11.15
N GLY A 57 18.74 2.53 9.84
CA GLY A 57 17.74 1.93 8.96
C GLY A 57 16.61 2.90 8.58
N ASN A 58 16.78 4.21 8.81
CA ASN A 58 15.80 5.20 8.40
C ASN A 58 15.88 5.40 6.90
N ARG A 59 14.72 5.49 6.24
CA ARG A 59 14.63 5.87 4.83
C ARG A 59 14.81 7.38 4.72
N VAL A 60 15.88 7.82 4.09
CA VAL A 60 16.21 9.21 3.80
C VAL A 60 15.91 9.46 2.33
N ILE A 61 14.81 10.16 2.06
CA ILE A 61 14.41 10.52 0.71
C ILE A 61 15.09 11.84 0.37
N VAL A 62 15.82 11.88 -0.74
CA VAL A 62 16.61 13.03 -1.18
C VAL A 62 16.18 13.38 -2.59
N ASP A 63 15.88 14.64 -2.85
CA ASP A 63 15.59 15.08 -4.22
C ASP A 63 16.81 14.85 -5.12
N ALA A 64 16.62 14.17 -6.24
CA ALA A 64 17.72 13.70 -7.10
C ALA A 64 18.43 14.84 -7.84
N GLU A 65 17.79 16.00 -8.03
CA GLU A 65 18.37 17.14 -8.75
C GLU A 65 19.04 18.14 -7.81
N THR A 66 18.43 18.40 -6.66
CA THR A 66 18.89 19.42 -5.70
C THR A 66 19.76 18.83 -4.60
N GLY A 67 19.72 17.51 -4.39
CA GLY A 67 20.41 16.82 -3.30
C GLY A 67 19.84 17.16 -1.91
N GLN A 68 18.67 17.82 -1.84
CA GLN A 68 18.04 18.16 -0.57
C GLN A 68 17.32 16.96 0.02
N VAL A 69 17.49 16.71 1.33
CA VAL A 69 16.67 15.73 2.04
C VAL A 69 15.24 16.25 2.04
N LEU A 70 14.31 15.42 1.59
CA LEU A 70 12.87 15.70 1.52
C LEU A 70 12.14 15.14 2.74
N ALA A 71 12.56 13.97 3.22
CA ALA A 71 12.01 13.33 4.40
C ALA A 71 12.98 12.31 5.00
N ILE A 72 12.90 12.13 6.31
CA ILE A 72 13.57 11.05 7.04
C ILE A 72 12.49 10.23 7.73
N GLN A 73 12.42 8.95 7.42
CA GLN A 73 11.40 8.05 7.93
C GLN A 73 12.02 6.95 8.78
N PRO A 74 11.55 6.75 10.01
CA PRO A 74 12.00 5.64 10.82
C PRO A 74 11.55 4.31 10.20
N PRO A 75 12.30 3.21 10.38
CA PRO A 75 11.87 1.89 9.93
C PRO A 75 10.54 1.55 10.60
N GLN A 76 9.48 1.39 9.80
CA GLN A 76 8.11 1.31 10.33
C GLN A 76 7.80 -0.05 10.97
N THR A 77 8.57 -1.11 10.69
CA THR A 77 8.35 -2.45 11.30
C THR A 77 9.62 -3.31 11.47
N ARG A 78 9.51 -4.43 12.21
CA ARG A 78 10.54 -5.52 12.23
C ARG A 78 10.79 -6.10 10.82
N PHE A 79 9.83 -6.02 9.90
CA PHE A 79 9.97 -6.51 8.52
C PHE A 79 10.88 -5.62 7.68
N ASP A 80 10.84 -4.29 7.84
CA ASP A 80 11.77 -3.37 7.17
C ASP A 80 13.23 -3.65 7.56
N ARG A 81 13.46 -4.00 8.85
CA ARG A 81 14.77 -4.46 9.33
C ARG A 81 15.20 -5.80 8.73
N ARG A 82 14.25 -6.71 8.42
CA ARG A 82 14.52 -8.01 7.77
C ARG A 82 14.79 -7.85 6.28
N ALA A 83 14.08 -6.96 5.59
CA ALA A 83 14.34 -6.61 4.19
C ALA A 83 15.74 -6.00 4.04
N LEU A 84 16.09 -5.02 4.88
CA LEU A 84 17.44 -4.45 4.99
C LEU A 84 18.51 -5.52 5.26
N ARG A 85 18.22 -6.52 6.09
CA ARG A 85 19.14 -7.62 6.41
C ARG A 85 19.30 -8.61 5.25
N ARG A 86 18.22 -8.95 4.53
CA ARG A 86 18.26 -9.81 3.32
C ARG A 86 19.01 -9.15 2.18
N GLU A 87 18.87 -7.84 2.03
CA GLU A 87 19.57 -7.06 1.01
C GLU A 87 21.07 -6.92 1.34
N ARG A 88 21.40 -6.76 2.64
CA ARG A 88 22.79 -6.86 3.13
C ARG A 88 23.41 -8.25 2.90
N LEU A 89 22.63 -9.31 3.06
CA LEU A 89 23.04 -10.71 2.83
C LEU A 89 23.17 -11.09 1.36
N ARG A 90 22.47 -10.41 0.44
CA ARG A 90 22.69 -10.57 -1.01
C ARG A 90 23.98 -9.89 -1.49
N ASN A 91 24.41 -8.84 -0.80
CA ASN A 91 25.60 -8.06 -1.15
C ASN A 91 26.90 -8.55 -0.48
N LEU A 92 26.79 -9.44 0.51
CA LEU A 92 27.90 -10.14 1.11
C LEU A 92 27.76 -11.59 0.67
N GLY A 93 28.64 -12.07 -0.22
CA GLY A 93 28.67 -13.49 -0.64
C GLY A 93 28.66 -14.45 0.56
N PRO A 94 28.45 -15.76 0.33
CA PRO A 94 27.98 -16.68 1.38
C PRO A 94 28.89 -16.63 2.61
N VAL A 95 28.34 -16.18 3.73
CA VAL A 95 28.98 -16.24 5.03
C VAL A 95 28.30 -17.36 5.81
N GLU A 96 28.99 -18.50 5.88
CA GLU A 96 28.80 -19.48 6.95
C GLU A 96 29.15 -18.76 8.27
N ASP A 97 28.18 -18.57 9.17
CA ASP A 97 28.32 -18.91 10.59
C ASP A 97 27.02 -18.60 11.35
N ASP A 98 26.54 -19.62 12.06
CA ASP A 98 25.28 -19.68 12.79
C ASP A 98 25.38 -18.97 14.14
N ARG A 99 24.68 -17.85 14.31
CA ARG A 99 24.38 -17.30 15.63
C ARG A 99 22.94 -16.81 15.72
N TYR A 100 22.06 -17.74 16.10
CA TYR A 100 20.65 -17.53 16.42
C TYR A 100 20.48 -16.88 17.79
N TYR A 101 19.76 -15.77 17.86
CA TYR A 101 19.32 -15.16 19.13
C TYR A 101 17.96 -15.75 19.54
N LEU A 102 17.97 -16.48 20.66
CA LEU A 102 16.83 -17.04 21.38
C LEU A 102 16.15 -15.97 22.25
N ASP A 103 15.06 -15.37 21.77
CA ASP A 103 14.18 -14.54 22.62
C ASP A 103 12.68 -14.93 22.46
N ASP A 104 12.38 -16.06 21.82
CA ASP A 104 11.01 -16.55 21.56
C ASP A 104 10.73 -17.88 22.31
N PRO A 105 9.71 -17.94 23.20
CA PRO A 105 9.25 -19.16 23.87
C PRO A 105 8.84 -20.29 22.92
N GLU A 106 8.38 -19.97 21.70
CA GLU A 106 8.03 -20.99 20.70
C GLU A 106 9.26 -21.54 19.97
N ASP A 107 10.32 -20.73 19.81
CA ASP A 107 11.59 -21.20 19.24
C ASP A 107 12.35 -22.10 20.22
N THR A 108 12.25 -21.86 21.53
CA THR A 108 12.76 -22.80 22.56
C THR A 108 11.99 -24.12 22.58
N ALA A 109 10.68 -24.09 22.35
CA ALA A 109 9.87 -25.30 22.23
C ALA A 109 10.22 -26.10 20.95
N ARG A 110 10.50 -25.41 19.84
CA ARG A 110 10.99 -26.03 18.59
C ARG A 110 12.40 -26.60 18.74
N LEU A 111 13.30 -25.92 19.45
CA LEU A 111 14.64 -26.41 19.79
C LEU A 111 14.59 -27.65 20.67
N ARG A 112 13.72 -27.65 21.69
CA ARG A 112 13.52 -28.81 22.55
C ARG A 112 12.94 -30.00 21.78
N ARG A 113 12.06 -29.75 20.81
CA ARG A 113 11.52 -30.79 19.91
C ARG A 113 12.60 -31.35 18.98
N ARG A 114 13.44 -30.49 18.40
CA ARG A 114 14.57 -30.89 17.54
C ARG A 114 15.66 -31.64 18.29
N GLN A 115 15.97 -31.25 19.53
CA GLN A 115 16.91 -32.00 20.38
C GLN A 115 16.40 -33.40 20.72
N LEU A 116 15.10 -33.55 20.98
CA LEU A 116 14.48 -34.86 21.20
C LEU A 116 14.48 -35.74 19.93
N GLU A 117 14.44 -35.15 18.74
CA GLU A 117 14.58 -35.82 17.44
C GLU A 117 16.04 -36.24 17.18
N GLU A 118 17.02 -35.37 17.47
CA GLU A 118 18.47 -35.66 17.30
C GLU A 118 18.99 -36.68 18.32
N GLU A 119 18.44 -36.73 19.53
CA GLU A 119 18.76 -37.73 20.56
C GLU A 119 18.04 -39.08 20.34
N GLY A 120 17.24 -39.20 19.28
CA GLY A 120 16.58 -40.46 18.89
C GLY A 120 15.51 -40.94 19.87
N LEU A 121 14.93 -40.03 20.67
CA LEU A 121 13.98 -40.35 21.75
C LEU A 121 12.50 -40.18 21.35
N ILE A 122 12.20 -39.97 20.07
CA ILE A 122 10.84 -39.93 19.55
C ILE A 122 10.59 -41.09 18.58
N VAL A 123 9.61 -41.94 18.93
CA VAL A 123 9.07 -42.98 18.07
C VAL A 123 8.24 -42.33 16.96
N VAL A 124 8.69 -42.47 15.73
CA VAL A 124 8.04 -41.96 14.51
C VAL A 124 6.72 -42.72 14.28
N PRO A 125 5.55 -42.05 14.16
CA PRO A 125 4.34 -42.70 13.68
C PRO A 125 4.46 -42.96 12.16
N PRO A 126 3.82 -44.00 11.62
CA PRO A 126 4.03 -44.42 10.24
C PRO A 126 3.61 -43.33 9.24
N VAL A 127 4.38 -43.24 8.16
CA VAL A 127 4.19 -42.35 7.02
C VAL A 127 2.95 -42.73 6.21
N ASP A 128 1.99 -41.82 6.12
CA ASP A 128 0.97 -41.84 5.07
C ASP A 128 1.43 -40.94 3.92
N GLU A 129 1.54 -41.54 2.75
CA GLU A 129 2.02 -40.99 1.48
C GLU A 129 0.94 -40.09 0.85
N TYR A 130 1.20 -38.79 0.77
CA TYR A 130 0.43 -37.88 -0.10
C TYR A 130 1.33 -36.80 -0.70
N ASP A 131 1.73 -37.02 -1.95
CA ASP A 131 2.40 -36.04 -2.82
C ASP A 131 1.34 -35.37 -3.71
N PRO A 132 1.08 -34.05 -3.58
CA PRO A 132 0.04 -33.37 -4.34
C PRO A 132 0.45 -33.00 -5.79
N TYR A 133 1.59 -33.47 -6.33
CA TYR A 133 2.05 -33.12 -7.68
C TYR A 133 2.35 -34.30 -8.63
N SER A 134 1.73 -35.48 -8.46
CA SER A 134 1.90 -36.54 -9.47
C SER A 134 0.95 -36.35 -10.67
N ASP A 135 1.52 -36.02 -11.82
CA ASP A 135 0.87 -36.12 -13.13
C ASP A 135 0.65 -37.61 -13.49
N ASN A 136 -0.51 -38.17 -13.18
CA ASN A 136 -0.99 -39.41 -13.82
C ASN A 136 -2.52 -39.46 -13.82
N TRP A 137 -3.09 -39.23 -15.00
CA TRP A 137 -4.51 -39.44 -15.29
C TRP A 137 -4.81 -40.94 -15.43
N VAL A 138 -5.82 -41.41 -14.70
CA VAL A 138 -6.62 -42.58 -15.10
C VAL A 138 -8.09 -42.23 -14.88
N GLU A 139 -8.84 -42.10 -15.98
CA GLU A 139 -10.30 -41.98 -15.97
C GLU A 139 -10.92 -43.27 -15.42
N THR A 140 -11.58 -43.21 -14.26
CA THR A 140 -12.74 -44.07 -13.97
C THR A 140 -13.60 -43.43 -12.89
N PHE A 141 -14.73 -42.82 -13.28
CA PHE A 141 -15.80 -42.44 -12.36
C PHE A 141 -16.81 -43.59 -12.25
N PRO A 142 -17.29 -43.96 -11.05
CA PRO A 142 -18.51 -44.75 -10.91
C PRO A 142 -19.76 -43.92 -11.25
N GLU A 143 -20.80 -44.57 -11.77
CA GLU A 143 -22.09 -43.94 -12.08
C GLU A 143 -22.74 -43.30 -10.84
N ALA A 144 -23.35 -42.14 -11.04
CA ALA A 144 -24.03 -41.37 -9.99
C ALA A 144 -25.21 -42.17 -9.40
N PRO A 145 -25.44 -42.10 -8.06
CA PRO A 145 -26.60 -42.72 -7.45
C PRO A 145 -27.90 -42.12 -7.98
N LEU A 146 -28.84 -42.99 -8.35
CA LEU A 146 -30.21 -42.63 -8.69
C LEU A 146 -30.95 -42.14 -7.42
N ASP A 147 -31.49 -40.94 -7.50
CA ASP A 147 -32.36 -40.31 -6.50
C ASP A 147 -33.71 -41.06 -6.45
N ASP A 148 -34.00 -41.75 -5.34
CA ASP A 148 -35.25 -42.47 -5.11
C ASP A 148 -36.27 -41.70 -4.25
N GLY A 149 -36.08 -40.39 -4.08
CA GLY A 149 -37.13 -39.48 -3.64
C GLY A 149 -37.67 -39.71 -2.23
N SER A 150 -36.91 -40.34 -1.33
CA SER A 150 -37.33 -40.59 0.05
C SER A 150 -36.43 -39.90 1.08
N TYR A 151 -36.57 -38.58 1.21
CA TYR A 151 -36.21 -37.86 2.44
C TYR A 151 -37.38 -36.99 2.91
N GLY A 152 -37.79 -37.19 4.16
CA GLY A 152 -38.91 -36.51 4.80
C GLY A 152 -38.69 -35.01 4.93
N ASN A 153 -39.64 -34.23 4.41
CA ASN A 153 -39.72 -32.78 4.57
C ASN A 153 -40.27 -32.42 5.95
N ASP A 154 -39.39 -32.20 6.92
CA ASP A 154 -39.70 -31.47 8.16
C ASP A 154 -38.82 -30.21 8.24
N TYR A 155 -39.14 -29.22 7.41
CA TYR A 155 -38.71 -27.83 7.60
C TYR A 155 -39.85 -27.06 8.30
N PRO A 156 -39.58 -26.22 9.31
CA PRO A 156 -40.60 -25.31 9.82
C PRO A 156 -41.02 -24.30 8.73
N GLU A 157 -42.33 -24.10 8.63
CA GLU A 157 -42.99 -23.27 7.62
C GLU A 157 -42.45 -21.82 7.61
N ALA A 158 -42.09 -21.33 6.42
CA ALA A 158 -41.59 -19.98 6.22
C ALA A 158 -42.64 -18.93 6.62
N PRO A 159 -42.27 -17.84 7.33
CA PRO A 159 -43.22 -16.78 7.64
C PRO A 159 -43.74 -16.11 6.36
N GLN A 160 -45.07 -15.98 6.29
CA GLN A 160 -45.82 -15.39 5.18
C GLN A 160 -45.36 -13.96 4.84
N PRO A 161 -45.37 -13.56 3.55
CA PRO A 161 -44.87 -12.26 3.11
C PRO A 161 -45.77 -11.12 3.58
N ILE A 162 -45.17 -10.19 4.34
CA ILE A 162 -45.80 -8.91 4.70
C ILE A 162 -45.93 -8.07 3.42
N LYS A 163 -47.15 -7.61 3.13
CA LYS A 163 -47.45 -6.74 1.98
C LYS A 163 -46.51 -5.52 1.95
N PRO A 164 -45.89 -5.17 0.81
CA PRO A 164 -44.96 -4.06 0.74
C PRO A 164 -45.70 -2.74 0.97
N ARG A 165 -45.33 -2.03 2.05
CA ARG A 165 -45.64 -0.60 2.15
C ARG A 165 -44.82 0.11 1.09
N THR A 166 -45.50 0.82 0.20
CA THR A 166 -44.89 1.68 -0.81
C THR A 166 -44.16 2.83 -0.10
N VAL A 167 -42.89 2.62 0.22
CA VAL A 167 -41.99 3.69 0.64
C VAL A 167 -41.45 4.31 -0.64
N LYS A 168 -41.85 5.55 -0.94
CA LYS A 168 -41.15 6.37 -1.93
C LYS A 168 -39.74 6.62 -1.38
N ARG A 169 -38.76 5.89 -1.92
CA ARG A 169 -37.34 6.16 -1.69
C ARG A 169 -37.00 7.45 -2.42
N GLN A 170 -36.64 8.49 -1.68
CA GLN A 170 -35.87 9.58 -2.25
C GLN A 170 -34.44 9.06 -2.50
N PRO A 171 -33.76 9.50 -3.57
CA PRO A 171 -32.37 9.13 -3.80
C PRO A 171 -31.50 9.60 -2.62
N LEU A 172 -30.53 8.79 -2.21
CA LEU A 172 -29.42 9.28 -1.40
C LEU A 172 -28.57 10.13 -2.33
N ASP A 173 -28.47 11.43 -2.02
CA ASP A 173 -27.47 12.29 -2.61
C ASP A 173 -26.10 11.80 -2.13
N GLU A 174 -25.43 11.01 -2.98
CA GLU A 174 -24.00 10.78 -2.86
C GLU A 174 -23.31 12.15 -2.87
N ALA A 175 -22.49 12.39 -1.85
CA ALA A 175 -21.88 13.68 -1.58
C ALA A 175 -20.94 14.13 -2.72
N SER A 176 -21.48 14.84 -3.69
CA SER A 176 -20.73 15.77 -4.52
C SER A 176 -20.75 17.13 -3.83
N ILE A 177 -19.59 17.57 -3.32
CA ILE A 177 -19.41 18.96 -2.87
C ILE A 177 -19.34 19.82 -4.14
N GLU A 178 -20.26 20.77 -4.29
CA GLU A 178 -20.18 21.77 -5.35
C GLU A 178 -18.98 22.71 -5.11
N PRO A 179 -18.20 23.06 -6.14
CA PRO A 179 -17.06 23.97 -5.99
C PRO A 179 -17.52 25.37 -5.58
N VAL A 180 -16.88 25.95 -4.56
CA VAL A 180 -17.02 27.37 -4.21
C VAL A 180 -16.04 28.18 -5.06
N GLU A 181 -16.54 29.24 -5.69
CA GLU A 181 -15.79 30.19 -6.53
C GLU A 181 -14.74 30.96 -5.70
N PRO A 182 -13.48 31.14 -6.17
CA PRO A 182 -12.46 31.83 -5.40
C PRO A 182 -12.60 33.36 -5.47
N THR A 183 -12.69 34.01 -4.32
CA THR A 183 -12.47 35.45 -4.15
C THR A 183 -10.97 35.75 -3.97
N ALA A 184 -10.42 36.61 -4.82
CA ALA A 184 -9.02 37.05 -4.79
C ALA A 184 -8.66 37.92 -3.58
N PRO A 185 -7.40 37.87 -3.12
CA PRO A 185 -6.75 39.08 -2.60
C PRO A 185 -5.31 39.30 -3.11
N GLY A 186 -5.10 40.50 -3.68
CA GLY A 186 -4.10 41.49 -3.25
C GLY A 186 -2.61 41.15 -3.28
N ASP A 187 -1.91 41.75 -4.23
CA ASP A 187 -0.44 41.85 -4.34
C ASP A 187 0.25 42.35 -3.05
N GLN A 188 1.22 41.58 -2.54
CA GLN A 188 2.37 42.12 -1.79
C GLN A 188 3.65 41.37 -2.17
N ALA A 189 4.57 42.09 -2.82
CA ALA A 189 5.90 41.63 -3.16
C ALA A 189 6.82 41.63 -1.93
N ALA A 190 7.52 40.51 -1.69
CA ALA A 190 8.56 40.40 -0.66
C ALA A 190 9.96 40.21 -1.29
N LEU A 191 10.93 40.96 -0.78
CA LEU A 191 12.34 40.99 -1.18
C LEU A 191 13.11 39.70 -0.76
N PRO A 192 14.22 39.35 -1.44
CA PRO A 192 14.94 38.09 -1.21
C PRO A 192 15.81 38.10 0.08
N PRO A 193 15.95 36.97 0.80
CA PRO A 193 16.80 36.91 1.98
C PRO A 193 18.28 36.66 1.63
N LYS A 194 19.16 37.23 2.46
CA LYS A 194 20.62 37.08 2.39
C LYS A 194 21.07 35.73 2.96
N ILE A 195 22.05 35.11 2.30
CA ILE A 195 22.67 33.84 2.70
C ILE A 195 23.80 34.09 3.69
N GLY A 196 23.75 33.43 4.84
CA GLY A 196 24.88 33.33 5.76
C GLY A 196 24.55 32.64 7.09
N GLY A 197 24.97 31.38 7.24
CA GLY A 197 25.26 30.79 8.56
C GLY A 197 24.49 29.52 8.94
N LYS A 198 25.25 28.42 9.12
CA LYS A 198 24.95 27.13 9.77
C LYS A 198 23.70 26.39 9.29
N THR A 199 23.91 25.21 8.69
CA THR A 199 22.88 24.27 8.25
C THR A 199 21.91 23.94 9.40
N ALA A 200 20.81 24.68 9.45
CA ALA A 200 19.63 24.34 10.21
C ALA A 200 18.85 23.29 9.41
N ILE A 201 18.56 22.16 10.02
CA ILE A 201 17.61 21.19 9.46
C ILE A 201 16.26 21.91 9.42
N ASP A 202 15.69 22.05 8.23
CA ASP A 202 14.38 22.67 8.01
C ASP A 202 13.31 21.95 8.86
N PRO A 203 12.50 22.64 9.69
CA PRO A 203 11.37 22.02 10.40
C PRO A 203 10.35 21.33 9.48
N SER A 204 10.36 21.59 8.16
CA SER A 204 9.64 20.81 7.15
C SER A 204 10.14 19.36 7.01
N LEU A 205 11.33 19.04 7.54
CA LEU A 205 11.94 17.70 7.61
C LEU A 205 11.64 16.95 8.90
N SER A 206 10.76 17.49 9.75
CA SER A 206 10.36 16.81 10.99
C SER A 206 9.71 15.44 10.69
N LEU A 207 9.89 14.47 11.58
CA LEU A 207 9.32 13.11 11.52
C LEU A 207 7.76 13.06 11.55
N GLY A 208 7.09 14.20 11.31
CA GLY A 208 5.65 14.38 11.38
C GLY A 208 4.97 14.30 10.01
N ALA A 209 3.64 14.21 10.05
CA ALA A 209 2.81 14.33 8.86
C ALA A 209 2.81 15.78 8.35
N ARG A 210 2.92 15.97 7.04
CA ARG A 210 2.92 17.28 6.38
C ARG A 210 1.70 17.43 5.47
N GLN A 211 1.12 18.64 5.43
CA GLN A 211 -0.07 18.92 4.61
C GLN A 211 0.22 18.95 3.11
N ASP A 212 1.43 19.33 2.68
CA ASP A 212 1.83 19.31 1.28
C ASP A 212 1.96 17.89 0.73
N VAL A 213 2.49 16.96 1.53
CA VAL A 213 2.52 15.53 1.18
C VAL A 213 1.12 14.94 1.15
N ALA A 214 0.25 15.30 2.09
CA ALA A 214 -1.15 14.90 2.04
C ALA A 214 -1.88 15.48 0.82
N ALA A 215 -1.54 16.70 0.40
CA ALA A 215 -2.09 17.29 -0.81
C ALA A 215 -1.66 16.51 -2.07
N LEU A 216 -0.41 16.07 -2.14
CA LEU A 216 0.05 15.13 -3.16
C LEU A 216 -0.75 13.81 -3.08
N GLN A 217 -0.89 13.20 -1.90
CA GLN A 217 -1.67 11.96 -1.74
C GLN A 217 -3.11 12.12 -2.28
N VAL A 218 -3.78 13.22 -1.97
CA VAL A 218 -5.13 13.53 -2.47
C VAL A 218 -5.14 13.69 -4.00
N LEU A 219 -4.15 14.38 -4.57
CA LEU A 219 -4.03 14.51 -6.03
C LEU A 219 -3.91 13.15 -6.71
N LEU A 220 -3.10 12.24 -6.15
CA LEU A 220 -2.90 10.90 -6.68
C LEU A 220 -4.20 10.09 -6.62
N ASP A 221 -4.91 10.16 -5.49
CA ASP A 221 -6.19 9.47 -5.29
C ASP A 221 -7.26 9.91 -6.31
N ARG A 222 -7.37 11.22 -6.56
CA ARG A 222 -8.29 11.79 -7.57
C ARG A 222 -8.09 11.27 -8.99
N ALA A 223 -6.87 10.83 -9.32
CA ALA A 223 -6.53 10.33 -10.64
C ALA A 223 -6.70 8.81 -10.78
N GLY A 224 -7.22 8.13 -9.75
CA GLY A 224 -7.28 6.67 -9.70
C GLY A 224 -5.95 6.02 -9.30
N ALA A 225 -4.94 6.79 -8.91
CA ALA A 225 -3.68 6.28 -8.40
C ALA A 225 -3.66 6.35 -6.87
N SER A 226 -4.39 5.45 -6.22
CA SER A 226 -4.59 5.49 -4.77
C SER A 226 -3.24 5.40 -4.01
N PRO A 227 -2.95 6.32 -3.07
CA PRO A 227 -1.84 6.18 -2.14
C PRO A 227 -2.18 5.23 -0.97
N GLY A 228 -3.40 4.70 -0.93
CA GLY A 228 -4.00 4.06 0.24
C GLY A 228 -4.46 5.14 1.21
N VAL A 229 -3.88 5.16 2.40
CA VAL A 229 -4.28 6.10 3.45
C VAL A 229 -3.61 7.47 3.27
N VAL A 230 -4.40 8.54 3.31
CA VAL A 230 -3.91 9.93 3.39
C VAL A 230 -3.48 10.22 4.83
N ASP A 231 -2.17 10.25 5.04
CA ASP A 231 -1.55 10.39 6.36
C ASP A 231 -0.50 11.51 6.42
N GLY A 232 -0.28 12.22 5.30
CA GLY A 232 0.69 13.30 5.17
C GLY A 232 2.14 12.84 5.23
N ARG A 233 2.43 11.55 5.00
CA ARG A 233 3.79 11.03 5.00
C ARG A 233 4.17 10.48 3.64
N PHE A 234 5.42 10.67 3.25
CA PHE A 234 5.96 9.93 2.12
C PHE A 234 5.97 8.43 2.43
N GLY A 235 6.23 7.60 1.44
CA GLY A 235 6.40 6.16 1.67
C GLY A 235 6.29 5.39 0.38
N SER A 236 6.58 4.09 0.46
CA SER A 236 6.56 3.22 -0.72
C SER A 236 5.21 3.22 -1.46
N ASN A 237 4.09 3.39 -0.75
CA ASN A 237 2.78 3.51 -1.39
C ASN A 237 2.64 4.82 -2.18
N VAL A 238 3.09 5.95 -1.63
CA VAL A 238 3.08 7.25 -2.32
C VAL A 238 3.96 7.20 -3.57
N ASP A 239 5.13 6.57 -3.49
CA ASP A 239 6.05 6.45 -4.62
C ASP A 239 5.42 5.64 -5.77
N LYS A 240 4.74 4.54 -5.44
CA LYS A 240 4.05 3.69 -6.42
C LYS A 240 2.80 4.36 -6.99
N ALA A 241 2.08 5.11 -6.17
CA ALA A 241 0.94 5.91 -6.58
C ALA A 241 1.38 7.02 -7.55
N LEU A 242 2.49 7.72 -7.28
CA LEU A 242 3.04 8.72 -8.21
C LEU A 242 3.45 8.10 -9.55
N ALA A 243 4.09 6.93 -9.53
CA ALA A 243 4.42 6.21 -10.75
C ALA A 243 3.16 5.82 -11.55
N ALA A 244 2.12 5.33 -10.87
CA ALA A 244 0.84 5.01 -11.50
C ALA A 244 0.12 6.26 -12.03
N TYR A 245 0.16 7.38 -11.30
CA TYR A 245 -0.40 8.66 -11.74
C TYR A 245 0.21 9.09 -13.06
N ASN A 246 1.55 9.10 -13.15
CA ASN A 246 2.27 9.44 -14.37
C ASN A 246 1.94 8.50 -15.54
N GLU A 247 1.67 7.22 -15.28
CA GLU A 247 1.21 6.27 -16.30
C GLU A 247 -0.24 6.53 -16.74
N ILE A 248 -1.15 6.87 -15.82
CA ILE A 248 -2.57 7.13 -16.12
C ILE A 248 -2.76 8.43 -16.91
N THR A 249 -2.04 9.49 -16.51
CA THR A 249 -2.16 10.84 -17.07
C THR A 249 -1.21 11.09 -18.24
N GLY A 250 -0.12 10.33 -18.34
CA GLY A 250 0.99 10.60 -19.25
C GLY A 250 1.85 11.80 -18.82
N SER A 251 1.73 12.26 -17.56
CA SER A 251 2.57 13.31 -17.00
C SER A 251 3.94 12.80 -16.54
N ASN A 252 4.83 13.72 -16.21
CA ASN A 252 6.07 13.44 -15.48
C ASN A 252 6.12 14.30 -14.21
N LEU A 253 5.10 14.16 -13.36
CA LEU A 253 4.99 14.89 -12.11
C LEU A 253 5.97 14.29 -11.11
N ARG A 254 6.76 15.17 -10.48
CA ARG A 254 7.71 14.80 -9.43
C ARG A 254 7.09 15.05 -8.07
N SER A 255 7.44 14.25 -7.08
CA SER A 255 6.98 14.44 -5.69
C SER A 255 7.42 15.78 -5.07
N THR A 256 8.42 16.42 -5.66
CA THR A 256 8.99 17.71 -5.23
C THR A 256 8.53 18.90 -6.05
N ASP A 257 7.77 18.66 -7.12
CA ASP A 257 7.28 19.72 -7.99
C ASP A 257 6.04 20.38 -7.38
N VAL A 258 6.25 21.25 -6.38
CA VAL A 258 5.17 21.95 -5.67
C VAL A 258 4.27 22.73 -6.64
N VAL A 259 4.85 23.34 -7.67
CA VAL A 259 4.09 24.13 -8.66
C VAL A 259 3.25 23.21 -9.54
N GLY A 260 3.83 22.10 -10.02
CA GLY A 260 3.11 21.08 -10.77
C GLY A 260 1.98 20.43 -9.97
N ILE A 261 2.22 20.11 -8.69
CA ILE A 261 1.22 19.54 -7.78
C ILE A 261 0.05 20.50 -7.60
N GLN A 262 0.32 21.79 -7.35
CA GLN A 262 -0.72 22.79 -7.19
C GLN A 262 -1.54 22.97 -8.47
N ALA A 263 -0.88 23.08 -9.63
CA ALA A 263 -1.57 23.20 -10.91
C ALA A 263 -2.44 21.96 -11.22
N ALA A 264 -1.96 20.77 -10.88
CA ALA A 264 -2.71 19.53 -11.08
C ALA A 264 -3.88 19.39 -10.09
N LEU A 265 -3.75 19.89 -8.85
CA LEU A 265 -4.85 19.99 -7.89
C LEU A 265 -5.96 20.91 -8.41
N GLU A 266 -5.60 22.09 -8.91
CA GLU A 266 -6.54 23.03 -9.52
C GLU A 266 -7.32 22.39 -10.68
N GLN A 267 -6.64 21.63 -11.54
CA GLN A 267 -7.26 20.93 -12.67
C GLN A 267 -8.14 19.73 -12.24
N SER A 268 -7.87 19.13 -11.07
CA SER A 268 -8.54 17.92 -10.60
C SER A 268 -9.65 18.18 -9.57
N GLY A 269 -10.03 19.44 -9.34
CA GLY A 269 -11.12 19.80 -8.41
C GLY A 269 -10.75 20.81 -7.33
N GLY A 270 -9.63 21.54 -7.50
CA GLY A 270 -9.22 22.60 -6.57
C GLY A 270 -8.50 22.06 -5.35
N ASP A 271 -8.66 22.73 -4.22
CA ASP A 271 -7.95 22.45 -2.98
C ASP A 271 -8.02 20.96 -2.58
N ALA A 272 -6.89 20.42 -2.13
CA ALA A 272 -6.77 19.05 -1.64
C ALA A 272 -7.60 18.78 -0.37
N PHE A 273 -8.04 19.83 0.32
CA PHE A 273 -8.81 19.72 1.54
C PHE A 273 -10.10 20.53 1.43
N ALA A 274 -11.16 20.03 2.05
CA ALA A 274 -12.45 20.70 2.14
C ALA A 274 -12.89 20.81 3.61
N SER A 275 -13.78 21.76 3.88
CA SER A 275 -14.49 21.84 5.15
C SER A 275 -15.72 20.95 5.11
N TYR A 276 -15.89 20.11 6.13
CA TYR A 276 -17.03 19.22 6.31
C TYR A 276 -17.69 19.49 7.66
N SER A 277 -19.01 19.61 7.68
CA SER A 277 -19.78 19.73 8.93
C SER A 277 -20.26 18.34 9.34
N ILE A 278 -19.86 17.89 10.53
CA ILE A 278 -20.28 16.60 11.08
C ILE A 278 -21.80 16.61 11.24
N THR A 279 -22.49 15.69 10.58
CA THR A 279 -23.94 15.62 10.60
C THR A 279 -24.46 14.91 11.85
N PRO A 280 -25.74 15.10 12.22
CA PRO A 280 -26.38 14.27 13.25
C PRO A 280 -26.29 12.77 12.94
N GLU A 281 -26.38 12.39 11.66
CA GLU A 281 -26.27 11.01 11.19
C GLU A 281 -24.87 10.45 11.41
N ASP A 282 -23.83 11.25 11.10
CA ASP A 282 -22.45 10.87 11.41
C ASP A 282 -22.27 10.66 12.91
N ALA A 283 -22.82 11.52 13.78
CA ALA A 283 -22.66 11.33 15.23
C ALA A 283 -23.50 10.15 15.79
N ALA A 284 -24.64 9.84 15.18
CA ALA A 284 -25.51 8.74 15.60
C ALA A 284 -24.95 7.36 15.21
N GLY A 285 -24.30 7.27 14.05
CA GLY A 285 -23.69 6.05 13.54
C GLY A 285 -24.68 4.99 13.11
N PRO A 286 -24.14 3.79 12.84
CA PRO A 286 -24.39 2.69 13.76
C PRO A 286 -23.08 2.21 14.39
N TYR A 287 -22.62 2.81 15.48
CA TYR A 287 -21.34 2.47 16.13
C TYR A 287 -21.42 1.25 17.05
N VAL A 288 -20.30 0.53 17.20
CA VAL A 288 -20.13 -0.54 18.18
C VAL A 288 -19.08 -0.15 19.22
N ALA A 289 -19.23 -0.58 20.47
CA ALA A 289 -18.32 -0.17 21.55
C ALA A 289 -16.88 -0.69 21.35
N SER A 290 -16.74 -1.89 20.78
CA SER A 290 -15.47 -2.49 20.41
C SER A 290 -15.70 -3.62 19.41
N VAL A 291 -14.65 -3.95 18.66
CA VAL A 291 -14.59 -5.14 17.81
C VAL A 291 -13.55 -6.10 18.39
N PRO A 292 -13.94 -7.26 18.92
CA PRO A 292 -13.00 -8.21 19.52
C PRO A 292 -12.10 -8.82 18.45
N GLU A 293 -10.89 -9.28 18.81
CA GLU A 293 -10.01 -9.97 17.85
C GLU A 293 -10.49 -11.40 17.56
N ASP A 294 -11.02 -12.09 18.57
CA ASP A 294 -11.48 -13.48 18.49
C ASP A 294 -12.71 -13.65 17.60
N TYR A 295 -12.67 -14.63 16.70
CA TYR A 295 -13.73 -14.83 15.72
C TYR A 295 -15.01 -15.39 16.35
N GLY A 296 -14.89 -16.21 17.39
CA GLY A 296 -16.02 -16.68 18.18
C GLY A 296 -16.78 -15.52 18.83
N GLN A 297 -16.05 -14.52 19.34
CA GLN A 297 -16.65 -13.30 19.88
C GLN A 297 -17.22 -12.39 18.79
N LYS A 298 -16.52 -12.20 17.66
CA LYS A 298 -17.04 -11.42 16.51
C LYS A 298 -18.36 -11.99 16.00
N ALA A 299 -18.50 -13.32 15.96
CA ALA A 299 -19.71 -14.00 15.51
C ALA A 299 -20.94 -13.77 16.42
N GLN A 300 -20.74 -13.25 17.64
CA GLN A 300 -21.82 -12.92 18.59
C GLN A 300 -22.32 -11.48 18.44
N LEU A 301 -21.63 -10.64 17.67
CA LEU A 301 -22.06 -9.26 17.43
C LEU A 301 -23.19 -9.22 16.39
N ASP A 302 -24.00 -8.16 16.43
CA ASP A 302 -25.02 -7.93 15.39
C ASP A 302 -24.40 -7.42 14.08
N ARG A 303 -23.28 -6.69 14.17
CA ARG A 303 -22.52 -6.12 13.05
C ARG A 303 -21.10 -5.76 13.45
N LEU A 304 -20.18 -5.73 12.49
CA LEU A 304 -18.80 -5.27 12.67
C LEU A 304 -18.62 -3.84 12.14
N SER A 305 -19.37 -2.92 12.75
CA SER A 305 -19.34 -1.50 12.36
C SER A 305 -18.10 -0.77 12.88
N TYR A 306 -17.99 0.52 12.57
CA TYR A 306 -17.00 1.42 13.15
C TYR A 306 -17.18 1.56 14.65
N THR A 307 -16.08 1.81 15.36
CA THR A 307 -16.01 2.00 16.80
C THR A 307 -16.12 3.46 17.22
N SER A 308 -15.89 4.40 16.31
CA SER A 308 -15.99 5.83 16.58
C SER A 308 -16.40 6.65 15.36
N VAL A 309 -16.90 7.87 15.61
CA VAL A 309 -17.20 8.86 14.55
C VAL A 309 -15.93 9.20 13.77
N THR A 310 -14.79 9.30 14.46
CA THR A 310 -13.52 9.64 13.81
C THR A 310 -13.04 8.55 12.87
N GLU A 311 -13.17 7.27 13.24
CA GLU A 311 -12.88 6.13 12.37
C GLU A 311 -13.77 6.13 11.12
N ALA A 312 -15.09 6.31 11.31
CA ALA A 312 -16.02 6.36 10.18
C ALA A 312 -15.73 7.51 9.21
N LEU A 313 -15.41 8.70 9.74
CA LEU A 313 -15.03 9.86 8.93
C LEU A 313 -13.68 9.67 8.26
N ALA A 314 -12.69 9.10 8.95
CA ALA A 314 -11.39 8.80 8.38
C ALA A 314 -11.53 7.83 7.19
N GLU A 315 -12.28 6.75 7.35
CA GLU A 315 -12.62 5.81 6.27
C GLU A 315 -13.36 6.48 5.12
N ARG A 316 -14.35 7.32 5.42
CA ARG A 316 -15.14 8.04 4.40
C ARG A 316 -14.30 8.99 3.55
N PHE A 317 -13.28 9.61 4.13
CA PHE A 317 -12.42 10.59 3.45
C PHE A 317 -11.03 10.02 3.10
N HIS A 318 -10.84 8.70 3.18
CA HIS A 318 -9.59 7.99 2.85
C HIS A 318 -8.39 8.44 3.70
N MET A 319 -8.62 8.90 4.93
CA MET A 319 -7.61 9.48 5.81
C MET A 319 -7.16 8.51 6.91
N ASP A 320 -5.95 8.74 7.43
CA ASP A 320 -5.53 8.13 8.70
C ASP A 320 -6.26 8.81 9.86
N GLU A 321 -6.76 8.04 10.82
CA GLU A 321 -7.48 8.58 11.97
C GLU A 321 -6.65 9.57 12.80
N ASN A 322 -5.36 9.27 13.02
CA ASN A 322 -4.51 10.15 13.81
C ASN A 322 -4.16 11.41 13.03
N TYR A 323 -3.99 11.30 11.72
CA TYR A 323 -3.80 12.45 10.85
C TYR A 323 -5.04 13.35 10.81
N LEU A 324 -6.24 12.77 10.69
CA LEU A 324 -7.50 13.51 10.73
C LEU A 324 -7.67 14.28 12.06
N LYS A 325 -7.34 13.65 13.19
CA LYS A 325 -7.32 14.30 14.51
C LYS A 325 -6.27 15.42 14.57
N ALA A 326 -5.04 15.16 14.08
CA ALA A 326 -3.96 16.14 14.08
C ALA A 326 -4.26 17.35 13.18
N LEU A 327 -5.01 17.15 12.09
CA LEU A 327 -5.46 18.21 11.19
C LEU A 327 -6.55 19.09 11.84
N ASN A 328 -7.25 18.56 12.84
CA ASN A 328 -8.39 19.19 13.52
C ASN A 328 -8.22 19.16 15.06
N PRO A 329 -7.18 19.79 15.62
CA PRO A 329 -6.80 19.62 17.02
C PRO A 329 -7.86 20.12 18.02
N GLU A 330 -8.69 21.08 17.60
CA GLU A 330 -9.74 21.69 18.44
C GLU A 330 -11.13 21.06 18.21
N ALA A 331 -11.26 20.13 17.26
CA ALA A 331 -12.56 19.59 16.87
C ALA A 331 -13.06 18.54 17.85
N ASN A 332 -14.34 18.64 18.24
CA ASN A 332 -15.05 17.57 18.90
C ASN A 332 -15.81 16.73 17.85
N PHE A 333 -15.23 15.61 17.45
CA PHE A 333 -15.81 14.72 16.43
C PHE A 333 -17.18 14.14 16.80
N ASN A 334 -17.54 14.09 18.08
CA ASN A 334 -18.83 13.54 18.52
C ASN A 334 -19.94 14.60 18.57
N ARG A 335 -19.66 15.86 18.22
CA ARG A 335 -20.63 16.95 18.25
C ARG A 335 -21.11 17.29 16.83
N PRO A 336 -22.38 17.03 16.49
CA PRO A 336 -22.98 17.51 15.24
C PRO A 336 -22.82 19.03 15.08
N GLY A 337 -22.60 19.46 13.84
CA GLY A 337 -22.32 20.85 13.47
C GLY A 337 -20.85 21.25 13.61
N THR A 338 -19.99 20.42 14.21
CA THR A 338 -18.54 20.67 14.24
C THR A 338 -17.99 20.67 12.82
N ILE A 339 -17.29 21.74 12.44
CA ILE A 339 -16.63 21.85 11.14
C ILE A 339 -15.22 21.27 11.27
N ILE A 340 -14.89 20.33 10.40
CA ILE A 340 -13.57 19.70 10.30
C ILE A 340 -13.02 19.87 8.90
N LYS A 341 -11.69 19.94 8.80
CA LYS A 341 -10.95 19.87 7.55
C LYS A 341 -10.71 18.40 7.21
N VAL A 342 -11.10 17.99 6.01
CA VAL A 342 -10.99 16.60 5.51
C VAL A 342 -10.35 16.59 4.12
N ALA A 343 -9.83 15.43 3.70
CA ALA A 343 -9.32 15.23 2.36
C ALA A 343 -10.45 15.32 1.33
N ASN A 344 -10.20 16.04 0.24
CA ASN A 344 -11.09 16.15 -0.89
C ASN A 344 -10.63 15.18 -2.00
N PHE A 345 -10.93 13.90 -1.83
CA PHE A 345 -10.52 12.83 -2.76
C PHE A 345 -11.17 12.91 -4.15
N GLY A 346 -12.11 13.83 -4.36
CA GLY A 346 -12.71 14.09 -5.67
C GLY A 346 -13.61 12.96 -6.16
N ARG A 347 -13.60 12.74 -7.48
CA ARG A 347 -14.46 11.74 -8.13
C ARG A 347 -13.73 10.41 -8.23
N LEU A 348 -14.43 9.35 -7.81
CA LEU A 348 -13.98 7.98 -7.98
C LEU A 348 -13.92 7.59 -9.45
N VAL A 349 -13.06 6.62 -9.77
CA VAL A 349 -12.96 6.01 -11.09
C VAL A 349 -14.29 5.31 -11.41
N ALA A 350 -14.88 5.67 -12.55
CA ALA A 350 -16.15 5.12 -13.02
C ALA A 350 -16.02 4.27 -14.30
N GLU A 351 -14.82 4.22 -14.89
CA GLU A 351 -14.59 3.48 -16.13
C GLU A 351 -14.56 1.96 -15.87
N PRO A 352 -15.27 1.14 -16.66
CA PRO A 352 -15.28 -0.32 -16.48
C PRO A 352 -13.91 -0.96 -16.66
N VAL A 353 -13.59 -1.91 -15.77
CA VAL A 353 -12.37 -2.70 -15.81
C VAL A 353 -12.55 -3.90 -16.73
N ALA A 354 -11.59 -4.11 -17.64
CA ALA A 354 -11.52 -5.29 -18.49
C ALA A 354 -10.49 -6.31 -18.01
N ARG A 355 -9.41 -5.85 -17.34
CA ARG A 355 -8.35 -6.71 -16.81
C ARG A 355 -7.77 -6.12 -15.54
N ILE A 356 -7.46 -6.99 -14.58
CA ILE A 356 -6.78 -6.67 -13.33
C ILE A 356 -5.44 -7.38 -13.30
N ILE A 357 -4.39 -6.68 -12.85
CA ILE A 357 -3.10 -7.26 -12.51
C ILE A 357 -2.89 -7.11 -11.00
N ALA A 358 -2.74 -8.23 -10.31
CA ALA A 358 -2.27 -8.30 -8.93
C ALA A 358 -0.74 -8.44 -8.94
N ASP A 359 -0.04 -7.31 -8.86
CA ASP A 359 1.41 -7.21 -8.95
C ASP A 359 2.03 -7.37 -7.55
N LYS A 360 2.64 -8.54 -7.29
CA LYS A 360 3.24 -8.87 -5.99
C LYS A 360 4.50 -8.06 -5.72
N GLY A 361 5.36 -7.88 -6.72
CA GLY A 361 6.58 -7.09 -6.62
C GLY A 361 6.31 -5.62 -6.30
N LYS A 362 5.33 -5.01 -6.97
CA LYS A 362 4.88 -3.65 -6.66
C LYS A 362 3.93 -3.60 -5.47
N LYS A 363 3.37 -4.72 -5.00
CA LYS A 363 2.32 -4.75 -3.97
C LYS A 363 1.15 -3.84 -4.37
N GLN A 364 0.64 -4.00 -5.60
CA GLN A 364 -0.45 -3.21 -6.16
C GLN A 364 -1.48 -4.08 -6.87
N VAL A 365 -2.74 -3.66 -6.81
CA VAL A 365 -3.79 -4.09 -7.74
C VAL A 365 -3.94 -3.01 -8.79
N ARG A 366 -3.74 -3.36 -10.06
CA ARG A 366 -3.75 -2.43 -11.20
C ARG A 366 -4.90 -2.80 -12.13
N ALA A 367 -5.79 -1.87 -12.39
CA ALA A 367 -6.99 -2.07 -13.19
C ALA A 367 -6.85 -1.39 -14.56
N TYR A 368 -7.11 -2.17 -15.61
CA TYR A 368 -6.97 -1.77 -17.00
C TYR A 368 -8.32 -1.82 -17.71
N ASN A 369 -8.59 -0.83 -18.56
CA ASN A 369 -9.77 -0.80 -19.41
C ASN A 369 -9.62 -1.73 -20.64
N ALA A 370 -10.66 -1.80 -21.47
CA ALA A 370 -10.67 -2.64 -22.68
C ALA A 370 -9.60 -2.26 -23.72
N SER A 371 -9.10 -1.02 -23.71
CA SER A 371 -8.01 -0.56 -24.59
C SER A 371 -6.61 -0.91 -24.06
N GLY A 372 -6.51 -1.49 -22.87
CA GLY A 372 -5.24 -1.78 -22.20
C GLY A 372 -4.63 -0.57 -21.49
N LYS A 373 -5.37 0.53 -21.34
CA LYS A 373 -4.95 1.70 -20.56
C LYS A 373 -5.15 1.43 -19.07
N LEU A 374 -4.15 1.78 -18.25
CA LEU A 374 -4.30 1.81 -16.79
C LEU A 374 -5.32 2.89 -16.42
N ILE A 375 -6.33 2.51 -15.64
CA ILE A 375 -7.39 3.43 -15.17
C ILE A 375 -7.44 3.55 -13.66
N ALA A 376 -6.94 2.55 -12.93
CA ALA A 376 -6.75 2.66 -11.49
C ALA A 376 -5.58 1.80 -11.00
N ALA A 377 -4.93 2.21 -9.92
CA ALA A 377 -3.91 1.45 -9.22
C ALA A 377 -4.06 1.64 -7.71
N TYR A 378 -4.20 0.53 -7.00
CA TYR A 378 -4.42 0.49 -5.56
C TYR A 378 -3.24 -0.18 -4.87
N PRO A 379 -2.74 0.33 -3.74
CA PRO A 379 -1.76 -0.40 -2.94
C PRO A 379 -2.45 -1.63 -2.34
N ALA A 380 -1.73 -2.73 -2.27
CA ALA A 380 -2.29 -4.01 -1.86
C ALA A 380 -1.35 -4.76 -0.93
N THR A 381 -1.92 -5.51 0.01
CA THR A 381 -1.19 -6.55 0.73
C THR A 381 -1.54 -7.89 0.10
N ILE A 382 -0.60 -8.43 -0.67
CA ILE A 382 -0.73 -9.69 -1.41
C ILE A 382 0.00 -10.79 -0.61
N GLY A 383 -0.41 -12.05 -0.78
CA GLY A 383 0.06 -13.26 -0.10
C GLY A 383 1.56 -13.29 0.26
N SER A 384 1.89 -13.82 1.44
CA SER A 384 3.28 -14.02 1.86
C SER A 384 3.92 -15.23 1.18
N ALA A 385 5.24 -15.39 1.27
CA ALA A 385 5.89 -16.64 0.84
C ALA A 385 5.38 -17.88 1.61
N ASP A 386 5.01 -17.70 2.88
CA ASP A 386 4.51 -18.77 3.76
C ASP A 386 3.02 -19.11 3.50
N THR A 387 2.28 -18.18 2.87
CA THR A 387 0.87 -18.31 2.48
C THR A 387 0.65 -17.62 1.13
N PRO A 388 1.13 -18.24 0.03
CA PRO A 388 1.20 -17.57 -1.25
C PRO A 388 -0.19 -17.27 -1.79
N SER A 389 -0.31 -16.06 -2.33
CA SER A 389 -1.43 -15.76 -3.23
C SER A 389 -1.38 -16.68 -4.44
N PRO A 390 -2.51 -16.85 -5.14
CA PRO A 390 -2.56 -17.64 -6.36
C PRO A 390 -1.51 -17.18 -7.37
N THR A 391 -1.15 -18.08 -8.27
CA THR A 391 -0.27 -17.82 -9.41
C THR A 391 -1.08 -17.96 -10.69
N GLY A 392 -0.65 -17.27 -11.75
CA GLY A 392 -1.29 -17.33 -13.05
C GLY A 392 -2.54 -16.47 -13.14
N THR A 393 -3.45 -16.90 -14.01
CA THR A 393 -4.62 -16.12 -14.44
C THR A 393 -5.90 -16.72 -13.87
N HIS A 394 -6.71 -15.86 -13.27
CA HIS A 394 -8.01 -16.16 -12.68
C HIS A 394 -9.08 -15.24 -13.25
N ALA A 395 -10.35 -15.57 -13.01
CA ALA A 395 -11.47 -14.68 -13.30
C ALA A 395 -12.19 -14.25 -12.02
N VAL A 396 -12.76 -13.05 -12.05
CA VAL A 396 -13.72 -12.61 -11.02
C VAL A 396 -14.96 -13.50 -11.13
N SER A 397 -15.26 -14.24 -10.06
CA SER A 397 -16.45 -15.09 -9.99
C SER A 397 -17.69 -14.28 -9.60
N ARG A 398 -17.59 -13.46 -8.55
CA ARG A 398 -18.69 -12.63 -8.05
C ARG A 398 -18.17 -11.48 -7.19
N VAL A 399 -18.98 -10.44 -7.05
CA VAL A 399 -18.74 -9.32 -6.14
C VAL A 399 -19.80 -9.35 -5.05
N ALA A 400 -19.39 -9.20 -3.79
CA ALA A 400 -20.30 -9.07 -2.65
C ALA A 400 -19.93 -7.81 -1.86
N LEU A 401 -20.92 -6.92 -1.71
CA LEU A 401 -20.84 -5.74 -0.87
C LEU A 401 -21.35 -6.06 0.53
N ASP A 402 -20.64 -5.57 1.54
CA ASP A 402 -20.91 -5.78 2.96
C ASP A 402 -21.23 -7.25 3.30
N PRO A 403 -20.34 -8.20 2.93
CA PRO A 403 -20.62 -9.63 3.05
C PRO A 403 -20.49 -10.13 4.50
N ASN A 404 -21.27 -11.16 4.85
CA ASN A 404 -20.92 -12.03 5.96
C ASN A 404 -19.62 -12.79 5.66
N TYR A 405 -18.85 -13.11 6.71
CA TYR A 405 -17.67 -13.94 6.57
C TYR A 405 -17.89 -15.32 7.20
N THR A 406 -17.88 -16.37 6.36
CA THR A 406 -17.91 -17.76 6.83
C THR A 406 -16.49 -18.21 7.14
N TYR A 407 -16.16 -18.29 8.42
CA TYR A 407 -14.92 -18.87 8.91
C TYR A 407 -15.05 -20.39 9.00
N ASN A 408 -14.14 -21.11 8.34
CA ASN A 408 -14.03 -22.56 8.46
C ASN A 408 -12.59 -22.95 8.88
N PRO A 409 -12.36 -23.42 10.12
CA PRO A 409 -11.02 -23.78 10.60
C PRO A 409 -10.38 -24.94 9.83
N ASN A 410 -11.17 -25.79 9.16
CA ASN A 410 -10.68 -26.92 8.38
C ASN A 410 -10.19 -26.52 6.98
N ILE A 411 -10.52 -25.30 6.53
CA ILE A 411 -10.21 -24.82 5.17
C ILE A 411 -9.31 -23.57 5.21
N ASN A 412 -9.58 -22.64 6.13
CA ASN A 412 -8.88 -21.36 6.19
C ASN A 412 -7.57 -21.48 6.99
N PHE A 413 -7.70 -21.40 8.31
CA PHE A 413 -6.64 -21.50 9.32
C PHE A 413 -7.33 -21.57 10.69
N LYS A 414 -6.62 -22.04 11.72
CA LYS A 414 -7.13 -22.01 13.09
C LYS A 414 -6.87 -20.63 13.72
N GLN A 415 -7.92 -19.84 13.92
CA GLN A 415 -7.92 -18.57 14.64
C GLN A 415 -8.27 -18.80 16.11
N GLY A 416 -7.34 -18.49 17.02
CA GLY A 416 -7.52 -18.71 18.46
C GLY A 416 -7.86 -20.18 18.76
N GLU A 417 -8.82 -20.42 19.65
CA GLU A 417 -9.33 -21.76 19.96
C GLU A 417 -10.61 -22.13 19.18
N ASN A 418 -10.90 -21.41 18.08
CA ASN A 418 -12.11 -21.61 17.30
C ASN A 418 -12.00 -22.83 16.38
N ASN A 419 -12.61 -23.93 16.82
CA ASN A 419 -12.64 -25.23 16.11
C ASN A 419 -13.97 -25.50 15.38
N LYS A 420 -14.85 -24.51 15.26
CA LYS A 420 -16.18 -24.64 14.63
C LYS A 420 -16.29 -23.70 13.44
N ILE A 421 -17.18 -24.03 12.51
CA ILE A 421 -17.59 -23.11 11.45
C ILE A 421 -18.36 -21.96 12.12
N LEU A 422 -17.97 -20.73 11.82
CA LEU A 422 -18.61 -19.52 12.34
C LEU A 422 -19.11 -18.67 11.17
N THR A 423 -20.27 -18.05 11.35
CA THR A 423 -20.73 -16.97 10.48
C THR A 423 -20.50 -15.67 11.22
N ILE A 424 -19.57 -14.87 10.71
CA ILE A 424 -19.24 -13.56 11.25
C ILE A 424 -20.10 -12.52 10.52
N PRO A 425 -20.82 -11.64 11.26
CA PRO A 425 -21.70 -10.63 10.68
C PRO A 425 -20.92 -9.62 9.83
N PRO A 426 -21.62 -8.86 8.96
CA PRO A 426 -20.96 -7.98 8.01
C PRO A 426 -20.50 -6.67 8.68
N GLY A 427 -19.57 -5.99 8.03
CA GLY A 427 -19.19 -4.62 8.37
C GLY A 427 -17.74 -4.29 8.02
N PRO A 428 -17.39 -2.99 7.98
CA PRO A 428 -16.07 -2.52 7.60
C PRO A 428 -14.94 -3.05 8.50
N ASN A 429 -15.26 -3.41 9.75
CA ASN A 429 -14.32 -4.03 10.68
C ASN A 429 -14.28 -5.57 10.64
N GLY A 430 -14.90 -6.14 9.61
CA GLY A 430 -14.92 -7.57 9.33
C GLY A 430 -13.58 -8.11 8.82
N PRO A 431 -13.35 -9.44 8.88
CA PRO A 431 -12.13 -10.07 8.36
C PRO A 431 -11.84 -9.78 6.88
N VAL A 432 -12.89 -9.53 6.09
CA VAL A 432 -12.81 -9.19 4.66
C VAL A 432 -13.21 -7.74 4.37
N GLY A 433 -13.37 -6.92 5.42
CA GLY A 433 -13.84 -5.55 5.29
C GLY A 433 -15.22 -5.42 4.65
N SER A 434 -15.45 -4.30 3.97
CA SER A 434 -16.75 -3.94 3.39
C SER A 434 -17.03 -4.57 2.01
N VAL A 435 -16.07 -5.29 1.42
CA VAL A 435 -16.17 -5.81 0.05
C VAL A 435 -15.42 -7.12 -0.08
N TRP A 436 -16.03 -8.07 -0.80
CA TRP A 436 -15.39 -9.30 -1.26
C TRP A 436 -15.58 -9.49 -2.77
N ILE A 437 -14.51 -9.41 -3.54
CA ILE A 437 -14.44 -9.77 -4.96
C ILE A 437 -13.85 -11.18 -5.04
N ALA A 438 -14.72 -12.18 -5.21
CA ALA A 438 -14.33 -13.57 -5.28
C ALA A 438 -13.63 -13.89 -6.60
N LEU A 439 -12.59 -14.70 -6.54
CA LEU A 439 -11.99 -15.32 -7.72
C LEU A 439 -12.63 -16.68 -8.01
N ASP A 440 -12.42 -17.20 -9.21
CA ASP A 440 -12.77 -18.56 -9.61
C ASP A 440 -11.94 -19.65 -8.90
N LYS A 441 -10.91 -19.25 -8.14
CA LYS A 441 -10.19 -20.12 -7.22
C LYS A 441 -10.85 -20.11 -5.83
N PRO A 442 -11.29 -21.26 -5.30
CA PRO A 442 -11.96 -21.35 -4.00
C PRO A 442 -11.15 -20.67 -2.90
N THR A 443 -11.82 -19.94 -2.01
CA THR A 443 -11.25 -19.21 -0.85
C THR A 443 -10.39 -17.98 -1.15
N TYR A 444 -10.12 -17.66 -2.41
CA TYR A 444 -9.32 -16.49 -2.79
C TYR A 444 -10.19 -15.35 -3.32
N GLY A 445 -9.76 -14.12 -3.00
CA GLY A 445 -10.47 -12.91 -3.39
C GLY A 445 -9.62 -11.65 -3.21
N ILE A 446 -10.10 -10.57 -3.82
CA ILE A 446 -9.68 -9.20 -3.55
C ILE A 446 -10.70 -8.60 -2.58
N HIS A 447 -10.25 -8.04 -1.47
CA HIS A 447 -11.17 -7.61 -0.41
C HIS A 447 -10.67 -6.42 0.41
N GLY A 448 -11.57 -5.81 1.17
CA GLY A 448 -11.28 -4.71 2.09
C GLY A 448 -10.55 -5.18 3.35
N THR A 449 -10.25 -4.25 4.26
CA THR A 449 -9.55 -4.56 5.51
C THR A 449 -10.06 -3.65 6.63
N PRO A 450 -10.09 -4.11 7.90
CA PRO A 450 -10.29 -3.25 9.06
C PRO A 450 -9.06 -2.37 9.36
N ASP A 451 -7.90 -2.71 8.77
CA ASP A 451 -6.61 -2.08 9.07
C ASP A 451 -6.03 -1.38 7.82
N PRO A 452 -6.59 -0.26 7.35
CA PRO A 452 -6.16 0.39 6.10
C PRO A 452 -4.71 0.85 6.16
N SER A 453 -4.22 1.28 7.33
CA SER A 453 -2.83 1.75 7.52
C SER A 453 -1.76 0.66 7.34
N LYS A 454 -2.14 -0.63 7.33
CA LYS A 454 -1.25 -1.80 7.16
C LYS A 454 -1.13 -2.27 5.69
N ILE A 455 -1.89 -1.69 4.77
CA ILE A 455 -1.88 -2.05 3.34
C ILE A 455 -0.52 -1.74 2.70
N GLY A 456 0.06 -2.73 2.04
CA GLY A 456 1.39 -2.67 1.40
C GLY A 456 2.58 -2.74 2.38
N LYS A 457 2.32 -2.76 3.70
CA LYS A 457 3.34 -2.77 4.77
C LYS A 457 3.47 -4.11 5.49
N THR A 458 2.52 -5.01 5.27
CA THR A 458 2.45 -6.34 5.88
C THR A 458 2.28 -7.40 4.79
N GLU A 459 2.25 -8.67 5.18
CA GLU A 459 2.03 -9.78 4.26
C GLU A 459 0.68 -10.48 4.51
N SER A 460 0.10 -10.96 3.42
CA SER A 460 -1.04 -11.88 3.26
C SER A 460 -1.15 -13.12 4.16
N HIS A 461 -2.36 -13.65 4.39
CA HIS A 461 -2.59 -15.11 4.52
C HIS A 461 -3.09 -15.73 3.19
N GLY A 462 -2.71 -15.13 2.05
CA GLY A 462 -3.01 -15.61 0.69
C GLY A 462 -3.99 -14.76 -0.13
N CYS A 463 -4.86 -13.96 0.49
CA CYS A 463 -5.80 -13.08 -0.22
C CYS A 463 -5.19 -11.71 -0.60
N VAL A 464 -5.85 -10.97 -1.49
CA VAL A 464 -5.42 -9.61 -1.86
C VAL A 464 -6.21 -8.61 -1.03
N ARG A 465 -5.53 -7.91 -0.12
CA ARG A 465 -6.13 -6.90 0.76
C ARG A 465 -5.93 -5.50 0.20
N LEU A 466 -7.01 -4.73 0.13
CA LEU A 466 -7.05 -3.30 -0.16
C LEU A 466 -7.66 -2.56 1.03
N THR A 467 -7.57 -1.23 1.04
CA THR A 467 -8.42 -0.42 1.93
C THR A 467 -9.89 -0.65 1.58
N ASN A 468 -10.81 -0.39 2.51
CA ASN A 468 -12.24 -0.59 2.24
C ASN A 468 -12.74 0.28 1.09
N TRP A 469 -12.29 1.54 1.02
CA TRP A 469 -12.68 2.46 -0.05
C TRP A 469 -12.13 2.05 -1.42
N ASP A 470 -10.86 1.66 -1.52
CA ASP A 470 -10.26 1.16 -2.77
C ASP A 470 -10.98 -0.12 -3.24
N ALA A 471 -11.25 -1.06 -2.32
CA ALA A 471 -11.99 -2.27 -2.64
C ALA A 471 -13.41 -1.95 -3.15
N ARG A 472 -14.06 -0.94 -2.57
CA ARG A 472 -15.42 -0.51 -2.94
C ARG A 472 -15.45 0.24 -4.25
N GLU A 473 -14.43 1.03 -4.57
CA GLU A 473 -14.26 1.61 -5.90
C GLU A 473 -14.09 0.50 -6.94
N LEU A 474 -13.13 -0.42 -6.75
CA LEU A 474 -12.90 -1.53 -7.66
C LEU A 474 -14.15 -2.39 -7.86
N ALA A 475 -14.90 -2.67 -6.79
CA ALA A 475 -16.15 -3.43 -6.86
C ALA A 475 -17.25 -2.76 -7.70
N LYS A 476 -17.24 -1.43 -7.83
CA LYS A 476 -18.20 -0.68 -8.67
C LYS A 476 -17.84 -0.75 -10.17
N ILE A 477 -16.57 -0.94 -10.50
CA ILE A 477 -16.07 -0.92 -11.89
C ILE A 477 -15.70 -2.31 -12.44
N VAL A 478 -15.68 -3.34 -11.60
CA VAL A 478 -15.41 -4.73 -12.00
C VAL A 478 -16.71 -5.52 -12.22
N SER A 479 -16.68 -6.48 -13.15
CA SER A 479 -17.79 -7.41 -13.41
C SER A 479 -17.33 -8.87 -13.32
N PRO A 480 -18.23 -9.83 -13.03
CA PRO A 480 -17.92 -11.25 -13.18
C PRO A 480 -17.35 -11.57 -14.57
N GLY A 481 -16.34 -12.43 -14.62
CA GLY A 481 -15.59 -12.79 -15.82
C GLY A 481 -14.37 -11.90 -16.11
N VAL A 482 -14.21 -10.74 -15.44
CA VAL A 482 -12.99 -9.93 -15.58
C VAL A 482 -11.77 -10.75 -15.17
N THR A 483 -10.74 -10.72 -16.02
CA THR A 483 -9.49 -11.43 -15.79
C THR A 483 -8.66 -10.77 -14.69
N VAL A 484 -8.10 -11.59 -13.80
CA VAL A 484 -7.18 -11.22 -12.73
C VAL A 484 -5.88 -12.01 -12.90
N GLU A 485 -4.80 -11.32 -13.22
CA GLU A 485 -3.48 -11.91 -13.46
C GLU A 485 -2.56 -11.65 -12.28
N PHE A 486 -1.99 -12.71 -11.68
CA PHE A 486 -1.00 -12.58 -10.62
C PHE A 486 0.41 -12.63 -11.19
N ILE A 487 1.17 -11.56 -10.98
CA ILE A 487 2.57 -11.44 -11.42
C ILE A 487 3.50 -11.20 -10.23
N ASP A 488 4.78 -11.57 -10.38
CA ASP A 488 5.81 -11.48 -9.34
C ASP A 488 6.66 -10.20 -9.43
#